data_AF-A0A454WA62-F1
#
_entry.id   AF-A0A454WA62-F1
#
_cell.length_a   1.000
_cell.length_b   1.000
_cell.length_c   1.000
_cell.angle_alpha   90.00
_cell.angle_beta   90.00
_cell.angle_gamma   90.00
#
_symmetry.space_group_name_H-M   'P 1'
#
loop_
_entity.id
_entity.type
_entity.pdbx_description
1 polymer ?
#
loop_
_entity_poly.entity_id
_entity_poly.type
_entity_poly.pdbx_seq_one_letter_code
_entity_poly.pdbx_strand_id
1 'polypeptide(L)'
;MATSSQIIPTGIVPVYPLHSAPLPQPSFVDARGNVWELAGHNKAGEQVLACPSPVDPEDAGEGESYPWTLREVERAFGPLTPRADVEERRLAQVDTEFLDYYGPRQSSWQRWQVENYLAAIAAVHAEFAPVQRQVAA
;
A
#
# COMPACT_ATOMS: atom_id res chain seq x y z
N MET A 1 28.57 -14.93 32.82
CA MET A 1 27.34 -15.00 33.63
C MET A 1 26.32 -14.07 33.02
N ALA A 2 25.07 -14.50 32.98
CA ALA A 2 24.01 -14.05 32.09
C ALA A 2 23.64 -12.56 32.22
N THR A 3 23.49 -11.88 31.09
CA THR A 3 22.66 -10.68 30.98
C THR A 3 21.37 -11.06 30.28
N SER A 4 20.30 -11.07 31.08
CA SER A 4 18.92 -11.31 30.67
C SER A 4 18.50 -10.38 29.52
N SER A 5 18.02 -10.96 28.43
CA SER A 5 17.22 -10.25 27.44
C SER A 5 15.79 -10.13 27.98
N GLN A 6 15.42 -8.95 28.46
CA GLN A 6 14.01 -8.60 28.65
C GLN A 6 13.44 -8.21 27.29
N ILE A 7 12.51 -9.02 26.78
CA ILE A 7 11.67 -8.69 25.63
C ILE A 7 10.63 -7.70 26.14
N ILE A 8 10.73 -6.43 25.75
CA ILE A 8 9.67 -5.44 25.93
C ILE A 8 8.94 -5.30 24.58
N PRO A 9 7.65 -5.61 24.50
CA PRO A 9 6.85 -5.41 23.30
C PRO A 9 6.36 -3.97 23.27
N THR A 10 7.01 -3.12 22.50
CA THR A 10 6.46 -1.80 22.14
C THR A 10 6.78 -1.56 20.67
N GLY A 11 5.76 -1.24 19.88
CA GLY A 11 5.85 -0.97 18.46
C GLY A 11 6.79 0.19 18.15
N ILE A 12 8.08 -0.11 18.07
CA ILE A 12 9.10 0.81 17.58
C ILE A 12 9.02 0.73 16.07
N VAL A 13 8.43 1.75 15.45
CA VAL A 13 8.70 2.01 14.04
C VAL A 13 10.21 2.24 13.94
N PRO A 14 10.97 1.38 13.24
CA PRO A 14 12.41 1.53 13.18
C PRO A 14 12.74 2.87 12.51
N VAL A 15 13.41 3.76 13.27
CA VAL A 15 13.93 5.02 12.74
C VAL A 15 15.22 4.70 12.01
N TYR A 16 15.13 4.59 10.69
CA TYR A 16 16.31 4.44 9.84
C TYR A 16 16.90 5.82 9.54
N PRO A 17 18.24 5.95 9.51
CA PRO A 17 18.88 7.07 8.84
C PRO A 17 18.33 7.19 7.41
N LEU A 18 18.08 8.41 6.92
CA LEU A 18 17.48 8.65 5.59
C LEU A 18 18.19 7.90 4.44
N HIS A 19 19.50 7.67 4.56
CA HIS A 19 20.32 6.94 3.57
C HIS A 19 20.22 5.40 3.68
N SER A 20 19.55 4.89 4.70
CA SER A 20 19.37 3.45 4.99
C SER A 20 17.91 3.05 5.08
N ALA A 21 16.98 4.00 5.01
CA ALA A 21 15.57 3.70 4.87
C ALA A 21 15.36 2.96 3.53
N PRO A 22 14.68 1.80 3.53
CA PRO A 22 14.22 1.20 2.29
C PRO A 22 13.40 2.26 1.56
N LEU A 23 13.81 2.60 0.33
CA LEU A 23 12.99 3.49 -0.49
C LEU A 23 11.64 2.80 -0.69
N PRO A 24 10.51 3.51 -0.50
CA PRO A 24 9.21 2.94 -0.81
C PRO A 24 9.22 2.51 -2.27
N GLN A 25 9.00 1.21 -2.51
CA GLN A 25 8.88 0.71 -3.86
C GLN A 25 7.53 1.16 -4.41
N PRO A 26 7.49 1.84 -5.57
CA PRO A 26 6.23 2.26 -6.15
C PRO A 26 5.42 1.03 -6.55
N SER A 27 4.14 1.05 -6.15
CA SER A 27 3.13 0.12 -6.65
C SER A 27 2.00 0.90 -7.28
N PHE A 28 1.32 0.28 -8.23
CA PHE A 28 0.30 0.91 -9.05
C PHE A 28 -0.96 0.06 -9.07
N VAL A 29 -2.09 0.69 -9.35
CA VAL A 29 -3.41 0.06 -9.45
C VAL A 29 -4.01 0.41 -10.81
N ASP A 30 -4.52 -0.59 -11.53
CA ASP A 30 -5.26 -0.40 -12.77
C ASP A 30 -6.77 -0.19 -12.54
N ALA A 31 -7.51 0.04 -13.61
CA ALA A 31 -8.96 0.26 -13.52
C ALA A 31 -9.76 -0.98 -13.06
N ARG A 32 -9.18 -2.18 -13.15
CA ARG A 32 -9.78 -3.44 -12.69
C ARG A 32 -9.48 -3.73 -11.22
N GLY A 33 -8.59 -2.95 -10.61
CA GLY A 33 -8.14 -3.12 -9.23
C GLY A 33 -6.92 -4.03 -9.08
N ASN A 34 -6.27 -4.44 -10.17
CA ASN A 34 -5.04 -5.21 -10.09
C ASN A 34 -3.90 -4.35 -9.56
N VAL A 35 -3.10 -4.92 -8.66
CA VAL A 35 -1.91 -4.26 -8.12
C VAL A 35 -0.69 -4.68 -8.92
N TRP A 36 -0.04 -3.69 -9.52
CA TRP A 36 1.18 -3.83 -10.31
C TRP A 36 2.38 -3.39 -9.46
N GLU A 37 3.34 -4.29 -9.28
CA GLU A 37 4.54 -4.06 -8.46
C GLU A 37 5.79 -3.98 -9.35
N LEU A 38 6.76 -3.15 -8.97
CA LEU A 38 8.02 -3.03 -9.68
C LEU A 38 8.84 -4.34 -9.58
N ALA A 39 8.99 -5.03 -10.71
CA ALA A 39 9.79 -6.24 -10.84
C ALA A 39 11.25 -5.94 -11.21
N GLY A 40 11.53 -4.75 -11.76
CA GLY A 40 12.88 -4.30 -12.08
C GLY A 40 12.92 -3.33 -13.26
N HIS A 41 14.04 -3.35 -13.98
CA HIS A 41 14.21 -2.59 -15.22
C HIS A 41 14.76 -3.49 -16.32
N ASN A 42 14.37 -3.21 -17.57
CA ASN A 42 14.94 -3.90 -18.73
C ASN A 42 16.32 -3.32 -19.11
N LYS A 43 16.98 -3.89 -20.11
CA LYS A 43 18.31 -3.44 -20.58
C LYS A 43 18.33 -2.00 -21.11
N ALA A 44 17.18 -1.44 -21.48
CA ALA A 44 17.03 -0.06 -21.92
C ALA A 44 16.72 0.90 -20.74
N GLY A 45 16.57 0.38 -19.52
CA GLY A 45 16.22 1.16 -18.33
C GLY A 45 14.71 1.42 -18.17
N GLU A 46 13.85 0.75 -18.95
CA GLU A 46 12.40 0.88 -18.76
C GLU A 46 11.93 0.06 -17.56
N GLN A 47 10.97 0.60 -16.82
CA GLN A 47 10.37 -0.09 -15.67
C GLN A 47 9.60 -1.31 -16.12
N VAL A 48 9.86 -2.43 -15.44
CA VAL A 48 9.16 -3.70 -15.61
C VAL A 48 8.29 -3.91 -14.37
N LEU A 49 7.01 -4.13 -14.60
CA LEU A 49 5.98 -4.35 -13.60
C LEU A 49 5.46 -5.79 -13.69
N ALA A 50 4.99 -6.35 -12.58
CA ALA A 50 4.29 -7.62 -12.54
C ALA A 50 3.06 -7.52 -11.63
N CYS A 51 1.99 -8.25 -11.95
CA CYS A 51 0.84 -8.39 -11.07
C CYS A 51 0.90 -9.72 -10.30
N PRO A 52 1.44 -9.77 -9.07
CA PRO A 52 1.61 -11.03 -8.34
C PRO A 52 0.30 -11.68 -7.89
N SER A 53 -0.79 -10.93 -7.86
CA SER A 53 -2.09 -11.37 -7.36
C SER A 53 -3.16 -10.69 -8.22
N PRO A 54 -3.33 -11.18 -9.47
CA PRO A 54 -4.39 -10.69 -10.34
C PRO A 54 -5.75 -10.92 -9.70
N VAL A 55 -6.67 -10.00 -9.95
CA VAL A 55 -8.06 -10.08 -9.49
C VAL A 55 -8.76 -11.28 -10.10
N ASP A 56 -8.40 -11.63 -11.34
CA ASP A 56 -8.84 -12.86 -11.98
C ASP A 56 -7.88 -14.02 -11.63
N PRO A 57 -8.35 -15.06 -10.91
CA PRO A 57 -7.51 -16.20 -10.57
C PRO A 57 -7.08 -17.03 -11.79
N GLU A 58 -7.76 -16.93 -12.93
CA GLU A 58 -7.35 -17.63 -14.18
C GLU A 58 -6.08 -17.02 -14.78
N ASP A 59 -5.79 -15.74 -14.47
CA ASP A 59 -4.57 -15.04 -14.87
C ASP A 59 -3.39 -15.32 -13.92
N ALA A 60 -3.55 -16.19 -12.91
CA ALA A 60 -2.46 -16.55 -12.00
C ALA A 60 -1.43 -17.46 -12.66
N GLY A 61 -0.21 -16.97 -12.85
CA GLY A 61 0.90 -17.70 -13.48
C GLY A 61 0.99 -17.50 -15.00
N GLU A 62 -0.04 -16.92 -15.63
CA GLU A 62 -0.04 -16.46 -17.02
C GLU A 62 -0.50 -15.00 -17.15
N GLY A 63 -0.58 -14.42 -18.36
CA GLY A 63 -1.18 -13.08 -18.56
C GLY A 63 -0.64 -11.93 -17.69
N GLU A 64 -1.52 -11.35 -16.87
CA GLU A 64 -1.24 -10.19 -15.98
C GLU A 64 -0.12 -10.48 -14.97
N SER A 65 0.09 -11.75 -14.63
CA SER A 65 1.11 -12.15 -13.66
C SER A 65 2.55 -12.15 -14.20
N TYR A 66 2.75 -12.15 -15.52
CA TYR A 66 4.08 -12.03 -16.12
C TYR A 66 4.67 -10.62 -15.96
N PRO A 67 5.99 -10.43 -16.14
CA PRO A 67 6.60 -9.11 -16.16
C PRO A 67 6.35 -8.39 -17.49
N TRP A 68 5.78 -7.20 -17.44
CA TRP A 68 5.50 -6.32 -18.58
C TRP A 68 6.20 -4.98 -18.40
N THR A 69 6.58 -4.30 -19.47
CA THR A 69 7.02 -2.90 -19.33
C THR A 69 5.84 -2.03 -18.96
N LEU A 70 6.08 -0.93 -18.22
CA LEU A 70 5.04 0.04 -17.85
C LEU A 70 4.16 0.42 -19.05
N ARG A 71 4.79 0.70 -20.19
CA ARG A 71 4.10 1.10 -21.42
C ARG A 71 3.21 0.00 -21.98
N GLU A 72 3.61 -1.26 -21.88
CA GLU A 72 2.80 -2.38 -22.33
C GLU A 72 1.60 -2.62 -21.40
N VAL A 73 1.79 -2.48 -20.08
CA VAL A 73 0.70 -2.53 -19.10
C VAL A 73 -0.33 -1.45 -19.42
N GLU A 74 0.12 -0.20 -19.58
CA GLU A 74 -0.79 0.93 -19.87
C GLU A 74 -1.56 0.75 -21.19
N ARG A 75 -0.96 0.06 -22.15
CA ARG A 75 -1.59 -0.24 -23.43
C ARG A 75 -2.64 -1.34 -23.35
N ALA A 76 -2.38 -2.38 -22.56
CA ALA A 76 -3.25 -3.56 -22.46
C ALA A 76 -4.36 -3.39 -21.42
N PHE A 77 -4.04 -2.77 -20.28
CA PHE A 77 -4.92 -2.69 -19.10
C PHE A 77 -5.36 -1.26 -18.76
N GLY A 78 -4.86 -0.26 -19.51
CA GLY A 78 -5.20 1.14 -19.34
C GLY A 78 -4.29 1.88 -18.35
N PRO A 79 -4.55 3.17 -18.10
CA PRO A 79 -3.67 4.01 -17.29
C PRO A 79 -3.58 3.50 -15.85
N LEU A 80 -2.36 3.51 -15.31
CA LEU A 80 -2.08 3.13 -13.94
C LEU A 80 -2.18 4.32 -13.00
N THR A 81 -2.73 4.10 -11.81
CA THR A 81 -2.74 5.08 -10.72
C THR A 81 -1.78 4.63 -9.62
N PRO A 82 -0.92 5.49 -9.06
CA PRO A 82 -0.10 5.13 -7.90
C PRO A 82 -0.99 4.63 -6.76
N ARG A 83 -0.60 3.51 -6.13
CA ARG A 83 -1.38 2.93 -5.02
C ARG A 83 -1.54 3.92 -3.85
N ALA A 84 -0.53 4.75 -3.61
CA ALA A 84 -0.57 5.82 -2.61
C ALA A 84 -1.68 6.85 -2.89
N ASP A 85 -1.92 7.20 -4.15
CA ASP A 85 -2.99 8.15 -4.53
C ASP A 85 -4.37 7.51 -4.31
N VAL A 86 -4.50 6.19 -4.51
CA VAL A 86 -5.73 5.44 -4.21
C VAL A 86 -5.99 5.42 -2.71
N GLU A 87 -4.95 5.15 -1.91
CA GLU A 87 -5.01 5.20 -0.44
C GLU A 87 -5.42 6.60 0.05
N GLU A 88 -4.80 7.66 -0.48
CA GLU A 88 -5.12 9.05 -0.11
C GLU A 88 -6.58 9.39 -0.41
N ARG A 89 -7.10 8.98 -1.58
CA ARG A 89 -8.53 9.16 -1.91
C ARG A 89 -9.44 8.42 -0.94
N ARG A 90 -9.06 7.21 -0.50
CA ARG A 90 -9.85 6.44 0.47
C ARG A 90 -9.84 7.09 1.84
N LEU A 91 -8.71 7.62 2.29
CA LEU A 91 -8.60 8.40 3.53
C LEU A 91 -9.48 9.66 3.47
N ALA A 92 -9.42 10.41 2.36
CA ALA A 92 -10.28 11.58 2.17
C ALA A 92 -11.78 11.25 2.18
N GLN A 93 -12.16 10.06 1.72
CA GLN A 93 -13.53 9.57 1.83
C GLN A 93 -13.92 9.31 3.29
N VAL A 94 -13.05 8.66 4.08
CA VAL A 94 -13.27 8.47 5.52
C VAL A 94 -13.45 9.81 6.22
N ASP A 95 -12.61 10.80 5.91
CA ASP A 95 -12.75 12.16 6.44
C ASP A 95 -14.12 12.73 6.14
N THR A 96 -14.57 12.63 4.88
CA THR A 96 -15.87 13.14 4.44
C THR A 96 -17.02 12.45 5.18
N GLU A 97 -17.00 11.12 5.27
CA GLU A 97 -18.03 10.34 5.96
C GLU A 97 -18.17 10.73 7.44
N PHE A 98 -17.04 10.95 8.13
CA PHE A 98 -17.05 11.32 9.55
C PHE A 98 -17.44 12.78 9.76
N LEU A 99 -17.04 13.69 8.87
CA LEU A 99 -17.49 15.09 8.91
C LEU A 99 -18.99 15.21 8.65
N ASP A 100 -19.54 14.38 7.76
CA ASP A 100 -20.98 14.32 7.50
C ASP A 100 -21.75 13.76 8.70
N TYR A 101 -21.23 12.72 9.34
CA TYR A 101 -21.92 12.02 10.42
C TYR A 101 -21.83 12.73 11.79
N TYR A 102 -20.65 13.25 12.16
CA TYR A 102 -20.41 13.90 13.45
C TYR A 102 -20.32 15.43 13.38
N GLY A 103 -20.35 15.99 12.17
CA GLY A 103 -20.23 17.42 11.92
C GLY A 103 -18.78 17.90 11.76
N PRO A 104 -18.59 19.10 11.19
CA PRO A 104 -17.29 19.56 10.71
C PRO A 104 -16.32 20.00 11.81
N ARG A 105 -16.80 20.18 13.05
CA ARG A 105 -15.97 20.63 14.17
C ARG A 105 -15.41 19.44 14.95
N GLN A 106 -14.26 18.95 14.52
CA GLN A 106 -13.57 17.84 15.20
C GLN A 106 -13.30 18.10 16.69
N SER A 107 -13.06 19.35 17.09
CA SER A 107 -12.86 19.71 18.50
C SER A 107 -14.10 19.52 19.38
N SER A 108 -15.28 19.39 18.77
CA SER A 108 -16.54 19.09 19.48
C SER A 108 -16.88 17.60 19.50
N TRP A 109 -16.07 16.76 18.84
CA TRP A 109 -16.28 15.33 18.83
C TRP A 109 -16.06 14.74 20.22
N GLN A 110 -16.91 13.80 20.57
CA GLN A 110 -16.75 12.97 21.75
C GLN A 110 -15.55 12.04 21.56
N ARG A 111 -14.92 11.65 22.68
CA ARG A 111 -13.73 10.78 22.65
C ARG A 111 -13.94 9.50 21.84
N TRP A 112 -15.09 8.85 22.01
CA TRP A 112 -15.41 7.61 21.29
C TRP A 112 -15.58 7.83 19.77
N GLN A 113 -15.96 9.04 19.32
CA GLN A 113 -16.06 9.37 17.90
C GLN A 113 -14.66 9.52 17.29
N VAL A 114 -13.75 10.16 18.02
CA VAL A 114 -12.32 10.25 17.64
C VAL A 114 -11.69 8.87 17.58
N GLU A 115 -11.95 8.01 18.56
CA GLU A 115 -11.44 6.63 18.58
C GLU A 115 -11.93 5.83 17.36
N ASN A 116 -13.22 5.95 17.01
CA ASN A 116 -13.77 5.31 15.80
C ASN A 116 -13.16 5.85 14.50
N TYR A 117 -12.91 7.15 14.42
CA TYR A 117 -12.27 7.77 13.26
C TYR A 117 -10.83 7.28 13.06
N LEU A 118 -10.05 7.25 14.15
CA LEU A 118 -8.68 6.74 14.12
C LEU A 118 -8.64 5.24 13.76
N ALA A 119 -9.61 4.46 14.23
CA ALA A 119 -9.74 3.06 13.83
C ALA A 119 -10.05 2.90 12.33
N ALA A 120 -10.90 3.77 11.76
CA ALA A 120 -11.20 3.75 10.33
C ALA A 120 -9.98 4.12 9.48
N ILE A 121 -9.22 5.15 9.87
CA ILE A 121 -7.94 5.48 9.21
C ILE A 121 -6.96 4.31 9.29
N ALA A 122 -6.80 3.70 10.47
CA ALA A 122 -5.92 2.56 10.64
C ALA A 122 -6.33 1.35 9.78
N ALA A 123 -7.64 1.14 9.59
CA ALA A 123 -8.15 0.08 8.72
C ALA A 123 -7.78 0.32 7.25
N VAL A 124 -7.87 1.57 6.76
CA VAL A 124 -7.40 1.93 5.42
C VAL A 124 -5.91 1.65 5.29
N HIS A 125 -5.07 2.15 6.19
CA HIS A 125 -3.63 1.86 6.13
C HIS A 125 -3.30 0.36 6.15
N ALA A 126 -4.08 -0.44 6.90
CA ALA A 126 -3.89 -1.89 6.93
C ALA A 126 -4.22 -2.57 5.59
N GLU A 127 -5.23 -2.08 4.86
CA GLU A 127 -5.59 -2.55 3.52
C GLU A 127 -4.49 -2.23 2.49
N PHE A 128 -3.82 -1.09 2.65
CA PHE A 128 -2.79 -0.62 1.73
C PHE A 128 -1.36 -1.00 2.14
N ALA A 129 -1.18 -1.66 3.28
CA ALA A 129 0.12 -2.10 3.76
C ALA A 129 0.84 -3.01 2.74
N PRO A 130 2.18 -2.89 2.58
CA PRO A 130 2.93 -3.73 1.67
C PRO A 130 2.88 -5.19 2.12
N VAL A 131 2.57 -6.09 1.19
CA VAL A 131 2.69 -7.53 1.43
C VAL A 131 4.19 -7.85 1.53
N GLN A 132 4.67 -8.16 2.74
CA GLN A 132 6.06 -8.58 2.92
C GLN A 132 6.28 -9.91 2.18
N ARG A 133 6.82 -9.87 0.96
CA ARG A 133 7.36 -11.06 0.32
C ARG A 133 8.56 -11.52 1.14
N GLN A 134 8.42 -12.66 1.81
CA GLN A 134 9.57 -13.39 2.33
C GLN A 134 10.46 -13.75 1.14
N VAL A 135 11.60 -13.07 1.00
CA VAL A 135 12.63 -13.48 0.05
C VAL A 135 13.21 -14.79 0.58
N ALA A 136 12.78 -15.91 0.01
CA ALA A 136 13.44 -17.19 0.22
C ALA A 136 14.86 -17.08 -0.32
N ALA A 137 15.83 -17.23 0.58
CA ALA A 137 17.27 -17.28 0.28
C ALA A 137 17.68 -18.64 -0.29
#